data_AF-A0A2T9JWH5-F1
#
_entry.id   AF-A0A2T9JWH5-F1
#
_cell.length_a   1.000
_cell.length_b   1.000
_cell.length_c   1.000
_cell.angle_alpha   90.00
_cell.angle_beta   90.00
_cell.angle_gamma   90.00
#
_symmetry.space_group_name_H-M   'P 1'
#
loop_
_entity.id
_entity.type
_entity.pdbx_description
1 polymer ?
#
loop_
_entity_poly.entity_id
_entity_poly.type
_entity_poly.pdbx_seq_one_letter_code
_entity_poly.pdbx_strand_id
1 'polypeptide(L)' 'AKAIKPWTDAYNLVRPHSGIKGLTPWQRVNNLLGNDI' A
#
# COMPACT_ATOMS: atom_id res chain seq x y z
N ALA A 1 -18.06 3.13 10.97
CA ALA A 1 -16.68 2.73 11.33
C ALA A 1 -16.28 1.33 10.83
N LYS A 2 -17.13 0.28 10.90
CA LYS A 2 -16.75 -1.11 10.57
C LYS A 2 -16.19 -1.33 9.15
N ALA A 3 -16.59 -0.54 8.16
CA ALA A 3 -16.13 -0.66 6.77
C ALA A 3 -14.83 0.09 6.46
N ILE A 4 -14.40 1.03 7.33
CA ILE A 4 -13.20 1.84 7.07
C ILE A 4 -11.96 0.97 7.14
N LYS A 5 -11.84 0.12 8.17
CA LYS A 5 -10.66 -0.74 8.33
C LYS A 5 -10.45 -1.68 7.13
N PRO A 6 -11.45 -2.48 6.67
CA PRO A 6 -11.26 -3.32 5.48
C PRO A 6 -10.86 -2.53 4.23
N TRP A 7 -11.44 -1.34 4.03
CA TRP A 7 -11.08 -0.48 2.89
C TRP A 7 -9.63 0.03 2.99
N THR A 8 -9.22 0.52 4.16
CA THR A 8 -7.86 1.02 4.40
C THR A 8 -6.83 -0.09 4.25
N ASP A 9 -7.11 -1.29 4.77
CA ASP A 9 -6.23 -2.46 4.62
C ASP A 9 -6.07 -2.82 3.13
N ALA A 10 -7.18 -2.91 2.38
CA ALA A 10 -7.14 -3.21 0.94
C ALA A 10 -6.36 -2.13 0.15
N TYR A 11 -6.58 -0.85 0.46
CA TYR A 11 -5.91 0.27 -0.21
C TYR A 11 -4.39 0.25 0.03
N ASN A 12 -3.96 -0.03 1.27
CA ASN A 12 -2.56 0.04 1.68
C ASN A 12 -1.76 -1.24 1.35
N LEU A 13 -2.40 -2.42 1.39
CA LEU A 13 -1.69 -3.70 1.38
C LEU A 13 -1.87 -4.51 0.10
N VAL A 14 -2.98 -4.35 -0.62
CA VAL A 14 -3.34 -5.25 -1.74
C VAL A 14 -3.53 -4.52 -3.07
N ARG A 15 -4.10 -3.32 -3.04
CA ARG A 15 -4.49 -2.60 -4.25
C ARG A 15 -3.27 -1.96 -4.92
N PRO A 16 -2.92 -2.32 -6.17
CA PRO A 16 -1.90 -1.60 -6.93
C PRO A 16 -2.42 -0.23 -7.37
N HIS A 17 -1.54 0.77 -7.39
CA HIS A 17 -1.90 2.13 -7.80
C HIS A 17 -1.05 2.62 -8.97
N SER A 18 -1.72 3.06 -10.03
CA SER A 18 -1.07 3.53 -11.27
C SER A 18 -0.13 4.70 -11.04
N GLY A 19 -0.46 5.63 -10.12
CA GLY A 19 0.37 6.79 -9.78
C GLY A 19 1.69 6.46 -9.08
N ILE A 20 1.89 5.21 -8.64
CA ILE A 20 3.13 4.75 -7.98
C ILE A 20 3.64 3.45 -8.64
N LYS A 21 3.60 3.39 -9.97
CA LYS A 21 4.14 2.28 -10.79
C LYS A 21 3.53 0.91 -10.44
N GLY A 22 2.26 0.89 -10.06
CA GLY A 22 1.57 -0.36 -9.71
C GLY A 22 1.91 -0.89 -8.31
N LEU A 23 2.70 -0.17 -7.51
CA LEU A 23 2.96 -0.54 -6.13
C LEU A 23 1.73 -0.27 -5.25
N THR A 24 1.66 -0.97 -4.12
CA THR A 24 0.82 -0.57 -3.00
C THR A 24 1.51 0.56 -2.21
N PRO A 25 0.77 1.36 -1.42
CA PRO A 25 1.35 2.38 -0.57
C PRO A 25 2.37 1.80 0.41
N TRP A 26 2.11 0.60 0.95
CA TRP A 26 3.04 -0.07 1.86
C TRP A 26 4.34 -0.47 1.18
N GLN A 27 4.27 -1.06 -0.02
CA GLN A 27 5.47 -1.38 -0.81
C GLN A 27 6.29 -0.14 -1.13
N ARG A 28 5.64 0.98 -1.48
CA ARG A 28 6.36 2.24 -1.73
C ARG A 28 7.12 2.72 -0.50
N VAL A 29 6.55 2.61 0.70
CA VAL A 29 7.20 3.00 1.95
C VAL A 29 8.38 2.08 2.25
N ASN A 30 8.23 0.75 2.14
CA ASN A 30 9.33 -0.17 2.39
C ASN A 30 10.50 0.01 1.43
N ASN A 31 10.22 0.23 0.14
CA ASN A 31 11.24 0.61 -0.85
C ASN A 31 11.95 1.91 -0.47
N LEU A 32 11.22 2.93 0.01
CA LEU A 32 11.80 4.22 0.42
C LEU A 32 12.67 4.09 1.67
N LEU A 33 12.25 3.24 2.61
CA LEU A 33 12.97 3.00 3.87
C LEU A 33 14.10 1.99 3.72
N GLY A 34 14.23 1.34 2.57
CA GLY A 34 15.22 0.28 2.35
C GLY A 34 14.94 -1.01 3.12
N ASN A 35 13.68 -1.26 3.47
CA ASN A 35 13.26 -2.50 4.14
C ASN A 35 13.18 -3.70 3.17
N ASP A 36 13.08 -3.42 1.87
CA ASP A 36 13.05 -4.41 0.81
C ASP A 36 14.48 -4.57 0.25
N ILE A 37 15.25 -5.54 0.79
CA ILE A 37 16.58 -5.97 0.28
C ILE A 37 16.39 -7.09 -0.74
#